data_AF-A0A958AF51-F1
#
_entry.id   AF-A0A958AF51-F1
#
_cell.length_a   1.000
_cell.length_b   1.000
_cell.length_c   1.000
_cell.angle_alpha   90.00
_cell.angle_beta   90.00
_cell.angle_gamma   90.00
#
_symmetry.space_group_name_H-M   'P 1'
#
loop_
_entity.id
_entity.type
_entity.pdbx_description
1 polymer ?
#
loop_
_entity_poly.entity_id
_entity_poly.type
_entity_poly.pdbx_seq_one_letter_code
_entity_poly.pdbx_strand_id
1 'polypeptide(L)'
;MGYGASSETTVVVLTPGVFNSAYFEHAFLAQQMGIELVEGRDLFVMNNRVYMRTTHGHQQVDVIYRRVDDEFLDPLAFRPDSMLGVAGLLGAIRAGNVALANAIGTGVADDKAVYHYVPAMIRYYLNEEPILGNVPTYLPTDPEQFAYVMENMADLVVKATNESGGYGMLIGPSATAAEVEEFRRRVTANPRGYIAQPVIPLSRHPSFVE
;
A
#
# COMPACT_ATOMS: atom_id res chain seq x y z
N MET A 1 40.31 -6.75 9.38
CA MET A 1 39.72 -5.46 8.96
C MET A 1 38.69 -5.09 10.01
N GLY A 2 38.99 -4.10 10.84
CA GLY A 2 38.17 -3.74 11.99
C GLY A 2 36.89 -3.03 11.55
N TYR A 3 35.76 -3.53 12.01
CA TYR A 3 34.51 -2.77 12.03
C TYR A 3 34.67 -1.72 13.14
N GLY A 4 34.94 -0.47 12.74
CA GLY A 4 34.87 0.66 13.66
C GLY A 4 33.44 0.83 14.16
N ALA A 5 33.28 0.83 15.48
CA ALA A 5 32.01 1.14 16.10
C ALA A 5 31.73 2.66 16.01
N SER A 6 30.44 2.99 15.80
CA SER A 6 29.77 4.27 16.04
C SER A 6 29.82 5.35 14.95
N SER A 7 29.06 5.17 13.86
CA SER A 7 28.25 6.28 13.34
C SER A 7 26.80 6.03 13.76
N GLU A 8 26.16 6.96 14.46
CA GLU A 8 24.74 6.85 14.77
C GLU A 8 23.95 6.65 13.46
N THR A 9 23.12 5.61 13.42
CA THR A 9 22.26 5.33 12.26
C THR A 9 21.26 6.47 12.10
N THR A 10 21.29 7.14 10.95
CA THR A 10 20.38 8.24 10.68
C THR A 10 19.11 7.71 10.03
N VAL A 11 17.99 7.89 10.73
CA VAL A 11 16.64 7.52 10.28
C VAL A 11 15.84 8.79 10.05
N VAL A 12 15.04 8.85 8.99
CA VAL A 12 14.15 9.99 8.69
C VAL A 12 12.75 9.50 8.28
N VAL A 13 11.74 10.34 8.50
CA VAL A 13 10.39 10.16 7.93
C VAL A 13 10.24 11.00 6.68
N LEU A 14 10.12 10.37 5.51
CA LEU A 14 9.87 11.06 4.25
C LEU A 14 8.36 11.31 4.09
N THR A 15 7.96 12.59 4.03
CA THR A 15 6.56 13.01 3.89
C THR A 15 6.32 13.73 2.56
N PRO A 16 5.11 13.61 1.96
CA PRO A 16 4.70 14.41 0.80
C PRO A 16 4.41 15.88 1.15
N GLY A 17 4.44 16.25 2.43
CA GLY A 17 4.25 17.63 2.91
C GLY A 17 2.82 17.95 3.37
N VAL A 18 2.61 19.21 3.75
CA VAL A 18 1.45 19.69 4.52
C VAL A 18 0.08 19.51 3.85
N PHE A 19 0.05 19.34 2.52
CA PHE A 19 -1.20 19.18 1.76
C PHE A 19 -1.71 17.74 1.72
N ASN A 20 -1.03 16.79 2.37
CA ASN A 20 -1.52 15.43 2.54
C ASN A 20 -2.40 15.32 3.79
N SER A 21 -3.53 14.61 3.69
CA SER A 21 -4.49 14.47 4.79
C SER A 21 -3.91 13.78 6.03
N ALA A 22 -2.90 12.92 5.87
CA ALA A 22 -2.23 12.22 6.97
C ALA A 22 -0.97 12.96 7.47
N TYR A 23 -0.67 14.18 6.98
CA TYR A 23 0.56 14.91 7.36
C TYR A 23 0.71 15.09 8.88
N PHE A 24 -0.39 15.37 9.58
CA PHE A 24 -0.38 15.46 11.05
C PHE A 24 0.17 14.19 11.70
N GLU A 25 -0.27 13.01 11.22
CA GLU A 25 0.21 11.73 11.72
C GLU A 25 1.70 11.53 11.40
N HIS A 26 2.16 11.95 10.22
CA HIS A 26 3.58 11.85 9.84
C HIS A 26 4.45 12.67 10.80
N ALA A 27 4.06 13.93 11.05
CA ALA A 27 4.77 14.82 11.96
C ALA A 27 4.73 14.34 13.41
N PHE A 28 3.55 13.89 13.88
CA PHE A 28 3.38 13.33 15.21
C PHE A 28 4.28 12.10 15.41
N LEU A 29 4.30 11.17 14.46
CA LEU A 29 5.09 9.95 14.56
C LEU A 29 6.59 10.24 14.52
N ALA A 30 7.06 11.13 13.63
CA ALA A 30 8.45 11.56 13.59
C ALA A 30 8.88 12.19 14.93
N GLN A 31 8.03 13.05 15.49
CA GLN A 31 8.26 13.69 16.79
C GLN A 31 8.32 12.66 17.94
N GLN A 32 7.39 11.70 17.99
CA GLN A 32 7.39 10.65 19.03
C GLN A 32 8.61 9.73 18.92
N MET A 33 9.08 9.47 17.71
CA MET A 33 10.30 8.69 17.47
C MET A 33 11.59 9.48 17.72
N GLY A 34 11.51 10.82 17.79
CA GLY A 34 12.68 11.69 17.91
C GLY A 34 13.57 11.69 16.66
N ILE A 35 12.97 11.56 15.47
CA ILE A 35 13.68 11.57 14.19
C ILE A 35 13.17 12.69 13.28
N GLU A 36 13.96 13.04 12.27
CA GLU A 36 13.65 14.15 11.37
C GLU A 36 12.46 13.83 10.45
N LEU A 37 11.56 14.79 10.31
CA LEU A 37 10.52 14.81 9.28
C LEU A 37 11.05 15.58 8.07
N VAL A 38 11.19 14.91 6.93
CA VAL A 38 11.81 15.48 5.72
C VAL A 38 10.87 15.38 4.51
N GLU A 39 10.96 16.35 3.62
CA GLU A 39 10.36 16.29 2.28
C GLU A 39 11.44 15.90 1.26
N GLY A 40 11.03 15.49 0.05
CA GLY A 40 11.97 15.09 -1.01
C GLY A 40 13.06 16.12 -1.32
N ARG A 41 12.72 17.42 -1.22
CA ARG A 41 13.66 18.55 -1.42
C ARG A 41 14.79 18.65 -0.39
N ASP A 42 14.57 18.09 0.81
CA ASP A 42 15.54 18.11 1.90
C ASP A 42 16.60 17.02 1.72
N LEU A 43 16.32 16.05 0.83
CA LEU A 43 17.19 14.93 0.51
C LEU A 43 17.80 15.07 -0.89
N PHE A 44 18.94 14.43 -1.11
CA PHE A 44 19.52 14.27 -2.44
C PHE A 44 20.41 13.03 -2.50
N VAL A 45 20.65 12.51 -3.71
CA VAL A 45 21.53 11.37 -3.94
C VAL A 45 22.87 11.83 -4.51
N MET A 46 23.97 11.31 -3.94
CA MET A 46 25.32 11.49 -4.45
C MET A 46 26.09 10.18 -4.30
N ASN A 47 26.73 9.71 -5.37
CA ASN A 47 27.46 8.43 -5.38
C ASN A 47 26.62 7.24 -4.84
N ASN A 48 25.35 7.15 -5.25
CA ASN A 48 24.38 6.15 -4.79
C ASN A 48 24.14 6.14 -3.27
N ARG A 49 24.44 7.22 -2.55
CA ARG A 49 24.10 7.41 -1.13
C ARG A 49 23.11 8.56 -0.98
N VAL A 50 22.20 8.44 -0.04
CA VAL A 50 21.21 9.49 0.26
C VAL A 50 21.75 10.39 1.36
N TYR A 51 21.60 11.69 1.18
CA TYR A 51 22.02 12.70 2.14
C TYR A 51 20.89 13.68 2.42
N MET A 52 20.79 14.09 3.68
CA MET A 52 19.95 15.19 4.15
C MET A 52 20.73 16.50 4.17
N ARG A 53 20.10 17.58 3.72
CA ARG A 53 20.66 18.93 3.77
C ARG A 53 20.56 19.47 5.19
N THR A 54 21.70 19.83 5.79
CA THR A 54 21.74 20.50 7.10
C THR A 54 22.59 21.77 7.00
N THR A 55 22.49 22.64 8.01
CA THR A 55 23.32 23.86 8.11
C THR A 55 24.80 23.56 8.36
N HIS A 56 25.13 22.39 8.91
CA HIS A 56 26.50 21.99 9.25
C HIS A 56 27.16 21.10 8.18
N GLY A 57 26.46 20.85 7.07
CA GLY A 57 26.90 19.95 6.00
C GLY A 57 25.84 18.93 5.63
N HIS A 58 26.23 17.93 4.85
CA HIS A 58 25.34 16.87 4.42
C HIS A 58 25.44 15.68 5.37
N GLN A 59 24.32 15.28 5.97
CA GLN A 59 24.26 14.09 6.83
C GLN A 59 23.76 12.91 6.00
N GLN A 60 24.50 11.80 6.01
CA GLN A 60 24.06 10.61 5.30
C GLN A 60 22.81 10.02 5.99
N VAL A 61 21.83 9.59 5.20
CA VAL A 61 20.63 8.90 5.68
C VAL A 61 20.77 7.41 5.40
N ASP A 62 20.56 6.58 6.43
CA ASP A 62 20.71 5.13 6.33
C ASP A 62 19.36 4.43 6.19
N VAL A 63 18.30 4.98 6.79
CA VAL A 63 16.94 4.43 6.72
C VAL A 63 15.92 5.54 6.49
N ILE A 64 15.02 5.31 5.53
CA ILE A 64 13.89 6.20 5.25
C ILE A 64 12.60 5.46 5.57
N TYR A 65 11.86 5.95 6.56
CA TYR A 65 10.47 5.57 6.74
C TYR A 65 9.60 6.44 5.83
N ARG A 66 9.11 5.87 4.73
CA ARG A 66 8.38 6.63 3.72
C ARG A 66 6.88 6.69 4.02
N ARG A 67 6.32 7.87 3.77
CA ARG A 67 4.89 8.15 3.72
C ARG A 67 4.47 8.68 2.34
N VAL A 68 5.23 8.29 1.31
CA VAL A 68 5.07 8.65 -0.10
C VAL A 68 4.93 7.36 -0.90
N ASP A 69 3.94 7.29 -1.79
CA ASP A 69 3.68 6.13 -2.64
C ASP A 69 4.80 5.88 -3.66
N ASP A 70 4.94 4.63 -4.11
CA ASP A 70 6.04 4.16 -4.96
C ASP A 70 6.26 5.05 -6.18
N GLU A 71 5.17 5.39 -6.88
CA GLU A 71 5.22 6.12 -8.14
C GLU A 71 5.77 7.54 -8.01
N PHE A 72 5.76 8.10 -6.79
CA PHE A 72 6.25 9.45 -6.51
C PHE A 72 7.66 9.50 -5.91
N LEU A 73 8.26 8.35 -5.56
CA LEU A 73 9.52 8.29 -4.79
C LEU A 73 10.77 8.72 -5.57
N ASP A 74 10.84 8.46 -6.87
CA ASP A 74 12.02 8.74 -7.68
C ASP A 74 11.61 9.15 -9.10
N PRO A 75 11.71 10.45 -9.47
CA PRO A 75 11.33 10.91 -10.80
C PRO A 75 12.23 10.38 -11.92
N LEU A 76 13.40 9.80 -11.61
CA LEU A 76 14.24 9.16 -12.63
C LEU A 76 13.81 7.72 -12.96
N ALA A 77 12.97 7.10 -12.13
CA ALA A 77 12.54 5.71 -12.28
C ALA A 77 11.03 5.55 -12.46
N PHE A 78 10.24 6.45 -11.86
CA PHE A 78 8.77 6.38 -11.83
C PHE A 78 8.15 7.60 -12.52
N ARG A 79 7.32 8.37 -11.82
CA ARG A 79 6.66 9.56 -12.38
C ARG A 79 7.66 10.71 -12.55
N PRO A 80 7.98 11.12 -13.79
CA PRO A 80 8.98 12.15 -14.04
C PRO A 80 8.52 13.55 -13.61
N ASP A 81 7.21 13.75 -13.43
CA ASP A 81 6.59 14.97 -12.92
C ASP A 81 6.51 15.03 -11.38
N SER A 82 6.96 13.98 -10.67
CA SER A 82 6.92 13.96 -9.21
C SER A 82 7.88 14.99 -8.61
N MET A 83 7.35 15.80 -7.70
CA MET A 83 8.11 16.74 -6.86
C MET A 83 8.25 16.27 -5.40
N LEU A 84 7.72 15.07 -5.07
CA LEU A 84 7.62 14.57 -3.70
C LEU A 84 8.81 13.67 -3.31
N GLY A 85 9.41 13.02 -4.30
CA GLY A 85 10.48 12.04 -4.12
C GLY A 85 11.89 12.62 -4.17
N VAL A 86 12.87 11.73 -4.30
CA VAL A 86 14.30 12.06 -4.38
C VAL A 86 14.88 11.43 -5.64
N ALA A 87 15.37 12.25 -6.56
CA ALA A 87 15.96 11.78 -7.81
C ALA A 87 17.14 10.83 -7.55
N GLY A 88 17.09 9.62 -8.10
CA GLY A 88 18.12 8.58 -7.96
C GLY A 88 17.98 7.70 -6.72
N LEU A 89 16.91 7.86 -5.93
CA LEU A 89 16.65 7.07 -4.73
C LEU A 89 16.60 5.56 -5.01
N LEU A 90 15.95 5.14 -6.10
CA LEU A 90 15.89 3.72 -6.45
C LEU A 90 17.28 3.15 -6.72
N GLY A 91 18.17 3.94 -7.33
CA GLY A 91 19.57 3.57 -7.54
C GLY A 91 20.32 3.36 -6.21
N ALA A 92 20.13 4.26 -5.24
CA ALA A 92 20.73 4.15 -3.91
C ALA A 92 20.23 2.92 -3.14
N ILE A 93 18.92 2.63 -3.22
CA ILE A 93 18.31 1.44 -2.62
C ILE A 93 18.89 0.16 -3.25
N ARG A 94 18.94 0.08 -4.58
CA ARG A 94 19.49 -1.09 -5.30
C ARG A 94 20.97 -1.31 -5.04
N ALA A 95 21.72 -0.26 -4.73
CA ALA A 95 23.11 -0.34 -4.32
C ALA A 95 23.30 -0.77 -2.85
N GLY A 96 22.22 -0.92 -2.07
CA GLY A 96 22.26 -1.32 -0.66
C GLY A 96 22.74 -0.22 0.28
N ASN A 97 22.73 1.05 -0.15
CA ASN A 97 23.26 2.17 0.62
C ASN A 97 22.22 2.90 1.48
N VAL A 98 20.94 2.56 1.32
CA VAL A 98 19.82 3.09 2.12
C VAL A 98 18.72 2.05 2.21
N ALA A 99 18.12 1.88 3.37
CA ALA A 99 16.94 1.06 3.57
C ALA A 99 15.67 1.90 3.48
N LEU A 100 14.61 1.34 2.90
CA LEU A 100 13.32 2.00 2.75
C LEU A 100 12.24 1.16 3.44
N ALA A 101 11.46 1.79 4.31
CA ALA A 101 10.37 1.17 5.04
C ALA A 101 9.05 1.92 4.74
N ASN A 102 8.02 1.29 4.16
CA ASN A 102 8.02 -0.04 3.54
C ASN A 102 8.83 -0.07 2.25
N ALA A 103 9.27 -1.26 1.83
CA ALA A 103 9.98 -1.44 0.56
C ALA A 103 9.11 -1.02 -0.65
N ILE A 104 9.74 -0.79 -1.80
CA ILE A 104 9.06 -0.55 -3.07
C ILE A 104 8.44 -1.87 -3.55
N GLY A 105 7.22 -1.81 -4.08
CA GLY A 105 6.54 -2.96 -4.67
C GLY A 105 5.73 -3.81 -3.70
N THR A 106 5.64 -3.44 -2.41
CA THR A 106 4.83 -4.20 -1.43
C THR A 106 3.35 -4.23 -1.79
N GLY A 107 2.87 -3.30 -2.62
CA GLY A 107 1.48 -3.24 -3.08
C GLY A 107 1.02 -4.51 -3.81
N VAL A 108 1.92 -5.29 -4.42
CA VAL A 108 1.55 -6.58 -5.03
C VAL A 108 1.02 -7.58 -4.00
N ALA A 109 1.53 -7.54 -2.76
CA ALA A 109 1.16 -8.50 -1.72
C ALA A 109 -0.20 -8.17 -1.07
N ASP A 110 -0.60 -6.91 -1.09
CA ASP A 110 -1.87 -6.42 -0.52
C ASP A 110 -2.96 -6.19 -1.60
N ASP A 111 -2.69 -6.61 -2.83
CA ASP A 111 -3.70 -6.56 -3.90
C ASP A 111 -4.90 -7.46 -3.55
N LYS A 112 -6.12 -6.98 -3.82
CA LYS A 112 -7.34 -7.70 -3.43
C LYS A 112 -7.47 -9.07 -4.10
N ALA A 113 -6.86 -9.28 -5.27
CA ALA A 113 -6.82 -10.61 -5.90
C ALA A 113 -5.78 -11.51 -5.22
N VAL A 114 -4.67 -10.95 -4.73
CA VAL A 114 -3.63 -11.69 -4.00
C VAL A 114 -4.13 -12.12 -2.61
N TYR A 115 -5.00 -11.34 -1.98
CA TYR A 115 -5.65 -11.70 -0.71
C TYR A 115 -6.27 -13.11 -0.72
N HIS A 116 -6.87 -13.54 -1.83
CA HIS A 116 -7.42 -14.90 -1.99
C HIS A 116 -6.38 -16.00 -1.68
N TYR A 117 -5.12 -15.77 -2.02
CA TYR A 117 -4.05 -16.76 -1.93
C TYR A 117 -3.29 -16.76 -0.60
N VAL A 118 -3.52 -15.80 0.31
CA VAL A 118 -2.80 -15.71 1.60
C VAL A 118 -2.85 -17.02 2.41
N PRO A 119 -3.99 -17.74 2.52
CA PRO A 119 -4.02 -19.05 3.19
C PRO A 119 -3.09 -20.08 2.55
N ALA A 120 -3.00 -20.09 1.21
CA ALA A 120 -2.10 -20.99 0.49
C ALA A 120 -0.64 -20.57 0.66
N MET A 121 -0.34 -19.27 0.73
CA MET A 121 1.00 -18.75 1.02
C MET A 121 1.48 -19.19 2.41
N ILE A 122 0.62 -19.11 3.44
CA ILE A 122 0.97 -19.57 4.80
C ILE A 122 1.34 -21.05 4.77
N ARG A 123 0.51 -21.91 4.16
CA ARG A 123 0.82 -23.34 4.04
C ARG A 123 2.10 -23.59 3.26
N TYR A 124 2.33 -22.86 2.17
CA TYR A 124 3.49 -23.05 1.31
C TYR A 124 4.81 -22.60 1.96
N TYR A 125 4.85 -21.39 2.53
CA TYR A 125 6.08 -20.80 3.05
C TYR A 125 6.37 -21.18 4.50
N LEU A 126 5.34 -21.37 5.32
CA LEU A 126 5.49 -21.64 6.75
C LEU A 126 5.22 -23.10 7.11
N ASN A 127 4.60 -23.88 6.21
CA ASN A 127 4.15 -25.25 6.47
C ASN A 127 3.23 -25.35 7.71
N GLU A 128 2.37 -24.34 7.86
CA GLU A 128 1.41 -24.18 8.97
C GLU A 128 -0.01 -23.98 8.43
N GLU A 129 -1.01 -24.21 9.27
CA GLU A 129 -2.39 -23.82 8.97
C GLU A 129 -2.65 -22.36 9.40
N PRO A 130 -3.38 -21.57 8.59
CA PRO A 130 -3.73 -20.19 8.96
C PRO A 130 -4.50 -20.11 10.28
N ILE A 131 -3.98 -19.34 11.22
CA ILE A 131 -4.64 -19.09 12.53
C ILE A 131 -5.88 -18.21 12.34
N LEU A 132 -5.77 -17.17 11.49
CA LEU A 132 -6.88 -16.29 11.15
C LEU A 132 -7.47 -16.71 9.81
N GLY A 133 -8.79 -16.90 9.78
CA GLY A 133 -9.52 -17.22 8.56
C GLY A 133 -9.66 -16.00 7.65
N ASN A 134 -9.37 -16.17 6.37
CA ASN A 134 -9.71 -15.16 5.35
C ASN A 134 -11.20 -15.18 5.05
N VAL A 135 -11.73 -14.01 4.68
CA VAL A 135 -13.06 -13.92 4.09
C VAL A 135 -13.03 -14.65 2.73
N PRO A 136 -13.97 -15.58 2.46
CA PRO A 136 -14.06 -16.22 1.15
C PRO A 136 -14.11 -15.18 0.05
N THR A 137 -13.16 -15.25 -0.88
CA THR A 137 -13.00 -14.26 -1.94
C THR A 137 -13.07 -14.97 -3.28
N TYR A 138 -14.00 -14.58 -4.12
CA TYR A 138 -14.19 -15.11 -5.46
C TYR A 138 -13.44 -14.26 -6.47
N LEU A 139 -12.70 -14.91 -7.35
CA LEU A 139 -11.95 -14.33 -8.46
C LEU A 139 -12.71 -14.58 -9.76
N PRO A 140 -13.37 -13.57 -10.35
CA PRO A 140 -14.10 -13.73 -11.62
C PRO A 140 -13.20 -14.07 -12.83
N THR A 141 -11.89 -14.15 -12.65
CA THR A 141 -10.96 -14.71 -13.65
C THR A 141 -11.06 -16.23 -13.77
N ASP A 142 -11.53 -16.90 -12.72
CA ASP A 142 -11.87 -18.33 -12.75
C ASP A 142 -13.29 -18.51 -13.30
N PRO A 143 -13.52 -19.35 -14.33
CA PRO A 143 -14.84 -19.46 -14.98
C PRO A 143 -15.96 -19.95 -14.05
N GLU A 144 -15.67 -20.85 -13.11
CA GLU A 144 -16.68 -21.38 -12.18
C GLU A 144 -17.06 -20.30 -11.15
N GLN A 145 -16.06 -19.61 -10.62
CA GLN A 145 -16.28 -18.49 -9.71
C GLN A 145 -16.95 -17.31 -10.41
N PHE A 146 -16.62 -17.04 -11.68
CA PHE A 146 -17.30 -16.02 -12.48
C PHE A 146 -18.79 -16.31 -12.60
N ALA A 147 -19.17 -17.55 -12.96
CA ALA A 147 -20.56 -17.96 -13.06
C ALA A 147 -21.29 -17.77 -11.72
N TYR A 148 -20.68 -18.22 -10.62
CA TYR A 148 -21.22 -18.02 -9.27
C TYR A 148 -21.43 -16.53 -8.93
N VAL A 149 -20.43 -15.68 -9.19
CA VAL A 149 -20.50 -14.24 -8.92
C VAL A 149 -21.57 -13.57 -9.77
N MET A 150 -21.70 -13.96 -11.03
CA MET A 150 -22.81 -13.49 -11.86
C MET A 150 -24.12 -13.95 -11.23
N GLU A 151 -24.37 -15.23 -11.05
CA GLU A 151 -25.67 -15.72 -10.53
C GLU A 151 -26.09 -15.08 -9.21
N ASN A 152 -25.13 -14.83 -8.29
CA ASN A 152 -25.40 -14.42 -6.91
C ASN A 152 -25.02 -12.96 -6.61
N MET A 153 -24.79 -12.11 -7.62
CA MET A 153 -24.26 -10.74 -7.41
C MET A 153 -25.09 -9.88 -6.43
N ALA A 154 -26.41 -10.10 -6.37
CA ALA A 154 -27.31 -9.38 -5.46
C ALA A 154 -27.10 -9.73 -3.98
N ASP A 155 -26.42 -10.83 -3.67
CA ASP A 155 -26.13 -11.28 -2.30
C ASP A 155 -24.65 -11.11 -1.92
N LEU A 156 -23.85 -10.56 -2.83
CA LEU A 156 -22.40 -10.41 -2.69
C LEU A 156 -21.99 -8.94 -2.56
N VAL A 157 -20.78 -8.72 -2.06
CA VAL A 157 -20.07 -7.45 -2.17
C VAL A 157 -19.04 -7.59 -3.28
N VAL A 158 -19.19 -6.82 -4.36
CA VAL A 158 -18.25 -6.81 -5.50
C VAL A 158 -17.38 -5.56 -5.41
N LYS A 159 -16.06 -5.71 -5.51
CA LYS A 159 -15.09 -4.61 -5.34
C LYS A 159 -14.11 -4.59 -6.50
N ALA A 160 -13.75 -3.41 -6.98
CA ALA A 160 -12.63 -3.27 -7.90
C ALA A 160 -11.30 -3.64 -7.21
N THR A 161 -10.38 -4.32 -7.89
CA THR A 161 -9.09 -4.76 -7.33
C THR A 161 -8.17 -3.58 -7.00
N ASN A 162 -8.06 -2.61 -7.92
CA ASN A 162 -7.01 -1.59 -7.90
C ASN A 162 -7.45 -0.22 -7.32
N GLU A 163 -8.69 -0.10 -6.83
CA GLU A 163 -9.21 1.17 -6.27
C GLU A 163 -9.10 1.22 -4.74
N SER A 164 -8.88 2.44 -4.22
CA SER A 164 -8.78 2.72 -2.78
C SER A 164 -10.11 3.24 -2.23
N GLY A 165 -10.48 2.83 -1.01
CA GLY A 165 -11.47 3.54 -0.19
C GLY A 165 -12.93 3.50 -0.68
N GLY A 166 -13.55 2.32 -0.78
CA GLY A 166 -15.00 2.16 -0.96
C GLY A 166 -15.56 2.57 -2.34
N TYR A 167 -14.79 3.27 -3.17
CA TYR A 167 -15.09 3.52 -4.57
C TYR A 167 -15.03 2.21 -5.39
N GLY A 168 -15.83 2.14 -6.46
CA GLY A 168 -15.87 0.95 -7.33
C GLY A 168 -16.42 -0.30 -6.66
N MET A 169 -17.33 -0.15 -5.69
CA MET A 169 -17.94 -1.25 -4.93
C MET A 169 -19.46 -1.32 -5.12
N LEU A 170 -19.98 -2.54 -5.23
CA LEU A 170 -21.40 -2.89 -5.15
C LEU A 170 -21.64 -3.63 -3.84
N ILE A 171 -22.60 -3.18 -3.04
CA ILE A 171 -23.13 -3.94 -1.90
C ILE A 171 -24.46 -4.52 -2.35
N GLY A 172 -24.46 -5.77 -2.84
CA GLY A 172 -25.61 -6.41 -3.47
C GLY A 172 -26.92 -6.24 -2.68
N PRO A 173 -26.98 -6.57 -1.38
CA PRO A 173 -28.24 -6.50 -0.62
C PRO A 173 -28.79 -5.09 -0.41
N SER A 174 -28.00 -4.05 -0.68
CA SER A 174 -28.41 -2.65 -0.57
C SER A 174 -28.47 -1.96 -1.93
N ALA A 175 -28.19 -2.68 -3.01
CA ALA A 175 -28.20 -2.15 -4.37
C ALA A 175 -29.54 -2.37 -5.05
N THR A 176 -29.86 -1.48 -5.98
CA THR A 176 -30.99 -1.64 -6.90
C THR A 176 -30.67 -2.67 -7.98
N ALA A 177 -31.71 -3.25 -8.59
CA ALA A 177 -31.54 -4.18 -9.71
C ALA A 177 -30.77 -3.56 -10.89
N ALA A 178 -30.93 -2.25 -11.12
CA ALA A 178 -30.24 -1.53 -12.18
C ALA A 178 -28.72 -1.43 -11.91
N GLU A 179 -28.33 -1.14 -10.66
CA GLU A 179 -26.91 -1.08 -10.25
C GLU A 179 -26.25 -2.47 -10.32
N VAL A 180 -26.97 -3.52 -9.93
CA VAL A 180 -26.50 -4.90 -10.07
C VAL A 180 -26.24 -5.23 -11.54
N GLU A 181 -27.16 -4.91 -12.44
CA GLU A 181 -26.98 -5.15 -13.88
C GLU A 181 -25.83 -4.33 -14.48
N GLU A 182 -25.66 -3.09 -14.04
CA GLU A 182 -24.50 -2.29 -14.42
C GLU A 182 -23.19 -2.96 -14.01
N PHE A 183 -23.10 -3.44 -12.76
CA PHE A 183 -21.92 -4.14 -12.27
C PHE A 183 -21.69 -5.46 -13.00
N ARG A 184 -22.72 -6.22 -13.35
CA ARG A 184 -22.59 -7.42 -14.20
C ARG A 184 -21.89 -7.10 -15.51
N ARG A 185 -22.30 -6.04 -16.19
CA ARG A 185 -21.65 -5.60 -17.44
C ARG A 185 -20.19 -5.20 -17.21
N ARG A 186 -19.91 -4.46 -16.14
CA ARG A 186 -18.54 -4.04 -15.80
C ARG A 186 -17.62 -5.23 -15.51
N VAL A 187 -18.08 -6.17 -14.67
CA VAL A 187 -17.33 -7.38 -14.32
C VAL A 187 -17.15 -8.28 -15.55
N THR A 188 -18.17 -8.43 -16.39
CA THR A 188 -18.04 -9.21 -17.64
C THR A 188 -17.02 -8.59 -18.60
N ALA A 189 -16.99 -7.26 -18.70
CA ALA A 189 -16.05 -6.57 -19.57
C ALA A 189 -14.60 -6.64 -19.07
N ASN A 190 -14.39 -6.71 -17.76
CA ASN A 190 -13.06 -6.82 -17.17
C ASN A 190 -13.07 -7.69 -15.90
N PRO A 191 -13.13 -9.04 -16.01
CA PRO A 191 -13.28 -9.91 -14.84
C PRO A 191 -12.10 -9.81 -13.87
N ARG A 192 -10.89 -9.57 -14.39
CA ARG A 192 -9.67 -9.38 -13.60
C ARG A 192 -9.70 -8.12 -12.74
N GLY A 193 -10.47 -7.11 -13.13
CA GLY A 193 -10.56 -5.86 -12.39
C GLY A 193 -11.42 -5.95 -11.13
N TYR A 194 -11.99 -7.11 -10.81
CA TYR A 194 -12.94 -7.27 -9.71
C TYR A 194 -12.67 -8.51 -8.87
N ILE A 195 -13.15 -8.46 -7.62
CA ILE A 195 -13.32 -9.60 -6.72
C ILE A 195 -14.70 -9.52 -6.10
N ALA A 196 -15.22 -10.65 -5.63
CA ALA A 196 -16.47 -10.69 -4.89
C ALA A 196 -16.29 -11.41 -3.55
N GLN A 197 -17.03 -10.98 -2.53
CA GLN A 197 -17.01 -11.55 -1.19
C GLN A 197 -18.44 -11.68 -0.67
N PRO A 198 -18.73 -12.65 0.22
CA PRO A 198 -20.01 -12.69 0.90
C PRO A 198 -20.15 -11.47 1.82
N VAL A 199 -21.39 -11.10 2.10
CA VAL A 199 -21.69 -10.04 3.07
C VAL A 199 -21.43 -10.59 4.47
N ILE A 200 -20.48 -10.00 5.19
CA ILE A 200 -20.12 -10.45 6.53
C ILE A 200 -20.97 -9.73 7.59
N PRO A 201 -21.65 -10.47 8.49
CA PRO A 201 -22.33 -9.86 9.62
C PRO A 201 -21.29 -9.36 10.62
N LEU A 202 -20.95 -8.07 10.54
CA LEU A 202 -20.02 -7.43 11.45
C LEU A 202 -20.56 -7.46 12.89
N SER A 203 -19.67 -7.68 13.86
CA SER A 203 -19.98 -7.54 15.27
C SER A 203 -20.45 -6.11 15.59
N ARG A 204 -21.39 -5.96 16.53
CA ARG A 204 -21.92 -4.65 16.92
C ARG A 204 -21.34 -4.22 18.26
N HIS A 205 -20.93 -2.96 18.36
CA HIS A 205 -20.50 -2.31 19.59
C HIS A 205 -21.43 -1.10 19.84
N PRO A 206 -21.99 -0.91 21.05
CA PRO A 206 -22.81 0.26 21.35
C PRO A 206 -22.00 1.55 21.15
N SER A 207 -22.54 2.45 20.33
CA SER A 207 -21.90 3.72 19.99
C SER A 207 -22.92 4.84 20.10
N PHE A 208 -22.56 5.91 20.77
CA PHE A 208 -23.31 7.16 20.72
C PHE A 208 -22.87 7.92 19.47
N VAL A 209 -23.82 8.26 18.61
CA VAL A 209 -23.62 9.04 17.40
C VAL A 209 -24.54 10.24 17.51
N GLU A 210 -23.97 11.46 17.54
CA GLU A 210 -24.69 12.73 17.50
C GLU A 210 -25.07 13.13 16.08
#